data_AF-A0A9P0CQJ1-F1
#
_entry.id   AF-A0A9P0CQJ1-F1
#
_cell.length_a   1.000
_cell.length_b   1.000
_cell.length_c   1.000
_cell.angle_alpha   90.00
_cell.angle_beta   90.00
_cell.angle_gamma   90.00
#
_symmetry.space_group_name_H-M   'P 1'
#
loop_
_entity.id
_entity.type
_entity.pdbx_description
1 polymer ?
#
loop_
_entity_poly.entity_id
_entity_poly.type
_entity_poly.pdbx_seq_one_letter_code
_entity_poly.pdbx_strand_id
1 'polypeptide(L)'
;MPQEFDSKVSMHLDINHGLDRVTELVQTRLIESGWRDQVKLACRKAILESGDKHVPTADELIAQITPKARSMVPDAVKRELLHELEIILINLDKTGYNKGF
;
A
#
# COMPACT_ATOMS: atom_id res chain seq x y z
N MET A 1 -21.07 -13.21 -14.21
CA MET A 1 -20.15 -14.11 -13.47
C MET A 1 -18.92 -13.39 -12.92
N PRO A 2 -18.26 -12.42 -13.58
CA PRO A 2 -17.18 -11.63 -12.95
C PRO A 2 -17.70 -10.63 -11.89
N GLN A 3 -18.79 -9.94 -12.22
CA GLN A 3 -19.36 -8.84 -11.42
C GLN A 3 -19.83 -9.27 -10.01
N GLU A 4 -20.29 -10.51 -9.85
CA GLU A 4 -20.76 -11.04 -8.56
C GLU A 4 -19.62 -11.36 -7.59
N PHE A 5 -18.45 -11.74 -8.12
CA PHE A 5 -17.25 -11.98 -7.32
C PHE A 5 -16.69 -10.67 -6.78
N ASP A 6 -16.62 -9.64 -7.64
CA ASP A 6 -16.15 -8.31 -7.25
C ASP A 6 -17.02 -7.69 -6.14
N SER A 7 -18.35 -7.83 -6.23
CA SER A 7 -19.26 -7.32 -5.20
C SER A 7 -19.13 -8.05 -3.86
N LYS A 8 -18.92 -9.37 -3.85
CA LYS A 8 -18.73 -10.14 -2.61
C LYS A 8 -17.39 -9.83 -1.95
N VAL A 9 -16.33 -9.65 -2.74
CA VAL A 9 -15.01 -9.23 -2.25
C VAL A 9 -15.11 -7.85 -1.62
N SER A 10 -15.72 -6.86 -2.31
CA SER A 10 -15.90 -5.51 -1.78
C SER A 10 -16.68 -5.51 -0.45
N MET A 11 -17.81 -6.23 -0.39
CA MET A 11 -18.65 -6.26 0.81
C MET A 11 -17.94 -6.89 2.01
N HIS A 12 -17.14 -7.94 1.83
CA HIS A 12 -16.42 -8.55 2.96
C HIS A 12 -15.21 -7.72 3.40
N LEU A 13 -14.54 -7.06 2.47
CA LEU A 13 -13.47 -6.11 2.78
C LEU A 13 -13.99 -4.95 3.66
N ASP A 14 -15.21 -4.49 3.38
CA ASP A 14 -15.90 -3.47 4.17
C ASP A 14 -16.37 -4.01 5.55
N ILE A 15 -16.95 -5.20 5.61
CA ILE A 15 -17.49 -5.77 6.87
C ILE A 15 -16.39 -6.19 7.85
N ASN A 16 -15.24 -6.65 7.35
CA ASN A 16 -14.17 -7.18 8.20
C ASN A 16 -13.01 -6.21 8.38
N HIS A 17 -13.17 -4.94 7.96
CA HIS A 17 -12.11 -3.93 7.99
C HIS A 17 -10.80 -4.44 7.36
N GLY A 18 -10.91 -5.34 6.36
CA GLY A 18 -9.76 -6.02 5.78
C GLY A 18 -8.80 -5.03 5.12
N LEU A 19 -9.36 -4.00 4.49
CA LEU A 19 -8.59 -2.90 3.90
C LEU A 19 -7.92 -2.02 4.95
N ASP A 20 -8.56 -1.78 6.10
CA ASP A 20 -7.98 -0.99 7.19
C ASP A 20 -6.78 -1.72 7.79
N ARG A 21 -6.91 -3.02 8.04
CA ARG A 21 -5.82 -3.87 8.55
C ARG A 21 -4.64 -3.94 7.59
N VAL A 22 -4.90 -4.08 6.28
CA VAL A 22 -3.84 -4.04 5.27
C VAL A 22 -3.20 -2.65 5.23
N THR A 23 -3.98 -1.59 5.30
CA THR A 23 -3.48 -0.21 5.29
C THR A 23 -2.56 0.06 6.48
N GLU A 24 -2.96 -0.34 7.68
CA GLU A 24 -2.17 -0.20 8.91
C GLU A 24 -0.85 -1.00 8.81
N LEU A 25 -0.92 -2.23 8.30
CA LEU A 25 0.25 -3.07 8.10
C LEU A 25 1.24 -2.45 7.12
N VAL A 26 0.76 -1.97 5.96
CA VAL A 26 1.60 -1.27 4.96
C VAL A 26 2.29 -0.08 5.61
N GLN A 27 1.55 0.76 6.33
CA GLN A 27 2.11 1.96 6.96
C GLN A 27 3.19 1.59 7.98
N THR A 28 2.93 0.61 8.84
CA THR A 28 3.87 0.13 9.85
C THR A 28 5.16 -0.40 9.21
N ARG A 29 5.05 -1.29 8.22
CA ARG A 29 6.22 -1.89 7.56
C ARG A 29 7.03 -0.91 6.73
N LEU A 30 6.39 0.08 6.11
CA LEU A 30 7.11 1.15 5.42
C LEU A 30 7.86 2.09 6.38
N ILE A 31 7.41 2.22 7.63
CA ILE A 31 8.14 2.95 8.66
C ILE A 31 9.33 2.12 9.16
N GLU A 32 9.09 0.88 9.57
CA GLU A 32 10.10 -0.01 10.16
C GLU A 32 11.22 -0.39 9.19
N SER A 33 10.91 -0.53 7.89
CA SER A 33 11.92 -0.78 6.86
C SER A 33 12.78 0.47 6.53
N GLY A 34 12.49 1.60 7.16
CA GLY A 34 13.15 2.88 6.90
C GLY A 34 12.73 3.55 5.59
N TRP A 35 11.79 2.96 4.83
CA TRP A 35 11.33 3.50 3.55
C TRP A 35 10.86 4.95 3.68
N ARG A 36 10.08 5.26 4.72
CA ARG A 36 9.59 6.63 4.96
C ARG A 36 10.72 7.66 5.05
N ASP A 37 11.80 7.31 5.72
CA ASP A 37 12.93 8.23 5.91
C ASP A 37 13.79 8.33 4.65
N GLN A 38 13.90 7.25 3.88
CA GLN A 38 14.54 7.29 2.55
C GLN A 38 13.74 8.16 1.57
N VAL A 39 12.40 8.12 1.58
CA VAL A 39 11.56 9.00 0.77
C VAL A 39 11.73 10.47 1.19
N LYS A 40 11.72 10.75 2.50
CA LYS A 40 12.03 12.11 2.99
C LYS A 40 13.40 12.60 2.54
N LEU A 41 14.40 11.72 2.53
CA LEU A 41 15.74 12.05 2.03
C LEU A 41 15.72 12.34 0.52
N ALA A 42 14.98 11.55 -0.27
CA ALA A 42 14.82 11.77 -1.70
C ALA A 42 14.14 13.12 -1.98
N CYS A 43 13.10 13.50 -1.21
CA CYS A 43 12.48 14.82 -1.30
C CYS A 43 13.48 15.95 -1.04
N ARG A 44 14.27 15.86 0.04
CA ARG A 44 15.29 16.87 0.36
C ARG A 44 16.34 17.00 -0.75
N LYS A 45 16.79 15.88 -1.30
CA LYS A 45 17.74 15.88 -2.42
C LYS A 45 17.15 16.55 -3.66
N ALA A 46 15.91 16.22 -4.02
CA ALA A 46 15.24 16.85 -5.16
C ALA A 46 15.09 18.38 -4.99
N ILE A 47 14.75 18.85 -3.79
CA ILE A 47 14.69 20.29 -3.50
C ILE A 47 16.07 20.96 -3.66
N LEU A 48 17.13 20.33 -3.14
CA LEU A 48 18.50 20.84 -3.24
C LEU A 48 19.00 20.84 -4.70
N GLU A 49 18.66 19.83 -5.49
CA GLU A 49 19.05 19.68 -6.90
C GLU A 49 18.36 20.70 -7.82
N SER A 50 17.15 21.16 -7.48
CA SER A 50 16.46 22.22 -8.24
C SER A 50 17.13 23.59 -8.12
N GLY A 51 17.94 23.81 -7.07
CA GLY A 51 18.71 25.03 -6.83
C GLY A 51 17.87 26.28 -6.55
N ASP A 52 18.54 27.43 -6.42
CA ASP A 52 17.92 28.70 -5.98
C ASP A 52 16.95 29.33 -7.00
N LYS A 53 16.91 28.81 -8.24
CA LYS A 53 16.12 29.41 -9.33
C LYS A 53 14.66 28.97 -9.33
N HIS A 54 14.37 27.78 -8.82
CA HIS A 54 13.02 27.21 -8.82
C HIS A 54 12.86 26.27 -7.62
N VAL A 55 12.08 26.69 -6.64
CA VAL A 55 11.65 25.80 -5.57
C VAL A 55 10.47 24.97 -6.11
N PRO A 56 10.60 23.63 -6.20
CA PRO A 56 9.55 22.81 -6.76
C PRO A 56 8.27 22.89 -5.92
N THR A 57 7.13 22.96 -6.59
CA THR A 57 5.83 22.88 -5.91
C THR A 57 5.63 21.49 -5.29
N ALA A 58 4.66 21.36 -4.38
CA ALA A 58 4.33 20.05 -3.81
C ALA A 58 3.95 19.03 -4.90
N ASP A 59 3.19 19.43 -5.91
CA ASP A 59 2.76 18.55 -6.99
C ASP A 59 3.93 18.12 -7.90
N GLU A 60 4.85 19.04 -8.21
CA GLU A 60 6.07 18.73 -8.95
C GLU A 60 6.96 17.73 -8.18
N LEU A 61 7.11 17.96 -6.87
CA LEU A 61 7.85 17.06 -6.00
C LEU A 61 7.19 15.69 -5.90
N ILE A 62 5.86 15.63 -5.78
CA ILE A 62 5.10 14.37 -5.78
C ILE A 62 5.30 13.63 -7.09
N ALA A 63 5.16 14.30 -8.24
CA ALA A 63 5.34 13.71 -9.56
C ALA A 63 6.76 13.14 -9.75
N GLN A 64 7.78 13.86 -9.27
CA GLN A 64 9.17 13.45 -9.36
C GLN A 64 9.53 12.30 -8.40
N ILE A 65 9.04 12.34 -7.15
CA ILE A 65 9.46 11.43 -6.10
C ILE A 65 8.65 10.13 -6.10
N THR A 66 7.36 10.16 -6.44
CA THR A 66 6.48 8.98 -6.43
C THR A 66 7.06 7.75 -7.15
N PRO A 67 7.59 7.83 -8.38
CA PRO A 67 8.16 6.66 -9.06
C PRO A 67 9.39 6.09 -8.33
N LYS A 68 10.26 6.95 -7.78
CA LYS A 68 11.41 6.54 -6.96
C LYS A 68 10.96 5.89 -5.65
N ALA A 69 10.01 6.51 -4.96
CA ALA A 69 9.45 5.98 -3.72
C ALA A 69 8.85 4.58 -3.93
N ARG A 70 8.11 4.36 -5.03
CA ARG A 70 7.54 3.04 -5.36
C ARG A 70 8.62 1.98 -5.63
N SER A 71 9.71 2.33 -6.31
CA SER A 71 10.80 1.38 -6.57
C SER A 71 11.62 1.04 -5.32
N MET A 72 11.64 1.95 -4.34
CA MET A 72 12.36 1.77 -3.07
C MET A 72 11.64 0.86 -2.06
N VAL A 73 10.39 0.45 -2.32
CA VAL A 73 9.67 -0.46 -1.43
C VAL A 73 10.39 -1.82 -1.39
N PRO A 74 10.86 -2.28 -0.22
CA PRO A 74 11.58 -3.55 -0.12
C PRO A 74 10.69 -4.74 -0.47
N ASP A 75 11.27 -5.75 -1.12
CA ASP A 75 10.51 -6.95 -1.51
C ASP A 75 10.01 -7.76 -0.31
N ALA A 76 10.70 -7.67 0.84
CA ALA A 76 10.21 -8.26 2.09
C ALA A 76 8.85 -7.68 2.50
N VAL A 77 8.69 -6.36 2.39
CA VAL A 77 7.42 -5.68 2.69
C VAL A 77 6.36 -6.11 1.69
N LYS A 78 6.67 -6.15 0.38
CA LYS A 78 5.72 -6.60 -0.65
C LYS A 78 5.22 -8.02 -0.41
N ARG A 79 6.12 -8.94 -0.03
CA ARG A 79 5.78 -10.34 0.27
C ARG A 79 4.86 -10.46 1.48
N GLU A 80 5.15 -9.72 2.56
CA GLU A 80 4.32 -9.74 3.77
C GLU A 80 2.92 -9.19 3.50
N LEU A 81 2.82 -8.12 2.72
CA LEU A 81 1.55 -7.55 2.30
C LEU A 81 0.74 -8.51 1.43
N LEU A 82 1.38 -9.17 0.47
CA LEU A 82 0.74 -10.18 -0.35
C LEU A 82 0.21 -11.33 0.51
N HIS A 83 1.01 -11.81 1.46
CA HIS A 83 0.61 -12.88 2.35
C HIS A 83 -0.61 -12.51 3.21
N GLU A 84 -0.67 -11.29 3.72
CA GLU A 84 -1.82 -10.83 4.51
C GLU A 84 -3.07 -10.65 3.67
N LEU A 85 -2.93 -10.19 2.42
CA LEU A 85 -4.03 -10.20 1.45
C LEU A 85 -4.50 -11.63 1.16
N GLU A 86 -3.60 -12.59 0.95
CA GLU A 86 -3.94 -14.01 0.77
C GLU A 86 -4.70 -14.57 1.97
N ILE A 87 -4.27 -14.27 3.20
CA ILE A 87 -4.97 -14.68 4.43
C ILE A 87 -6.40 -14.10 4.46
N ILE A 88 -6.56 -12.81 4.16
CA ILE A 88 -7.87 -12.17 4.12
C ILE A 88 -8.76 -12.88 3.10
N LEU A 89 -8.24 -13.13 1.89
CA LEU A 89 -8.96 -13.80 0.80
C LEU A 89 -9.33 -15.25 1.13
N ILE A 90 -8.41 -16.05 1.69
CA ILE A 90 -8.68 -17.43 2.12
C ILE A 90 -9.77 -17.48 3.20
N ASN A 91 -9.79 -16.49 4.10
CA ASN A 91 -10.83 -16.40 5.11
C ASN A 91 -12.20 -16.01 4.52
N LEU A 92 -12.26 -15.36 3.34
CA LEU A 92 -13.50 -15.17 2.56
C LEU A 92 -14.12 -16.51 2.15
N ASP A 93 -13.29 -17.41 1.63
CA ASP A 93 -13.78 -18.68 1.09
C ASP A 93 -14.37 -19.56 2.19
N LYS A 94 -13.82 -19.49 3.41
CA LYS A 94 -14.32 -20.19 4.59
C LYS A 94 -15.64 -19.61 5.13
N THR A 95 -15.85 -18.29 5.06
CA THR A 95 -17.13 -17.68 5.45
C THR A 95 -18.22 -17.95 4.41
N GLY A 96 -17.87 -18.16 3.14
CA GLY A 96 -18.77 -18.64 2.08
C GLY A 96 -19.16 -20.14 2.17
N TYR A 97 -18.36 -20.96 2.85
CA TYR A 97 -18.59 -22.41 3.05
C TYR A 97 -19.28 -22.73 4.39
N ASN A 98 -20.04 -21.80 4.96
CA ASN A 98 -21.03 -22.10 6.02
C ASN A 98 -22.45 -22.10 5.42
N LYS A 99 -22.72 -23.05 4.53
CA LYS A 99 -24.09 -23.47 4.21
C LYS A 99 -24.23 -24.98 4.35
N GLY A 100 -24.88 -25.38 5.44
CA GLY A 100 -25.73 -26.56 5.51
C GLY A 100 -25.09 -27.84 6.02
N PHE A 101 -25.32 -28.13 7.31
CA PHE A 101 -25.99 -29.37 7.71
C PHE A 101 -27.22 -28.99 8.54
#